data_AF-A0A3N1ZSF3-F1
#
_entry.id   AF-A0A3N1ZSF3-F1
#
_cell.length_a   1.000
_cell.length_b   1.000
_cell.length_c   1.000
_cell.angle_alpha   90.00
_cell.angle_beta   90.00
_cell.angle_gamma   90.00
#
_symmetry.space_group_name_H-M   'P 1'
#
loop_
_entity.id
_entity.type
_entity.pdbx_description
1 polymer ?
#
loop_
_entity_poly.entity_id
_entity_poly.type
_entity_poly.pdbx_seq_one_letter_code
_entity_poly.pdbx_strand_id
1 'polypeptide(L)'
;MRLVYVDDSGTEISGIACFSWIEVPEQVWSPVLGAWLDYRDDLWRHHGVGKTVEIHSTSFTNGRGRPSCNDQFNASKAARRRVFERGLEVLAARPEVQVGSVYGRTKGRRGDYRDERMRVYQELVLLLDERMRFRGERALVVMDGDGTDTGYAVAHRALRRSTRHVEEDPLFQHSDRSHWLQMADMVAYSAYQEVLGHPSKAFAHDWYPRFRPQDVLGGPWQV
;
A
#
# COMPACT_ATOMS: atom_id res chain seq x y z
N MET A 1 -7.88 -16.89 8.72
CA MET A 1 -8.31 -15.51 8.49
C MET A 1 -7.14 -14.70 7.98
N ARG A 2 -7.40 -13.65 7.20
CA ARG A 2 -6.37 -12.74 6.69
C ARG A 2 -6.59 -11.32 7.15
N LEU A 3 -5.47 -10.62 7.34
CA LEU A 3 -5.45 -9.19 7.55
C LEU A 3 -5.02 -8.53 6.24
N VAL A 4 -5.84 -7.62 5.74
CA VAL A 4 -5.60 -6.90 4.49
C VAL A 4 -5.35 -5.44 4.81
N TYR A 5 -4.16 -4.95 4.47
CA TYR A 5 -3.75 -3.57 4.69
C TYR A 5 -3.81 -2.84 3.36
N VAL A 6 -4.67 -1.82 3.26
CA VAL A 6 -4.93 -1.07 2.03
C VAL A 6 -4.41 0.34 2.18
N ASP A 7 -3.76 0.83 1.12
CA ASP A 7 -3.43 2.23 0.96
C ASP A 7 -3.71 2.70 -0.47
N ASP A 8 -3.89 4.01 -0.63
CA ASP A 8 -4.17 4.66 -1.90
C ASP A 8 -2.97 5.45 -2.44
N SER A 9 -2.94 5.56 -3.76
CA SER A 9 -2.00 6.41 -4.47
C SER A 9 -2.64 6.94 -5.74
N GLY A 10 -1.89 7.75 -6.47
CA GLY A 10 -2.42 8.46 -7.62
C GLY A 10 -2.73 9.92 -7.31
N THR A 11 -3.09 10.65 -8.36
CA THR A 11 -3.33 12.10 -8.27
C THR A 11 -4.37 12.54 -9.29
N GLU A 12 -5.16 13.56 -8.93
CA GLU A 12 -6.07 14.24 -9.87
C GLU A 12 -5.35 14.77 -11.12
N ILE A 13 -4.09 15.22 -10.96
CA ILE A 13 -3.28 15.72 -12.08
C ILE A 13 -3.00 14.61 -13.10
N SER A 14 -2.69 13.40 -12.63
CA SER A 14 -2.48 12.25 -13.49
C SER A 14 -3.78 11.62 -14.01
N GLY A 15 -4.90 11.90 -13.34
CA GLY A 15 -6.18 11.24 -13.59
C GLY A 15 -6.20 9.76 -13.19
N ILE A 16 -5.20 9.27 -12.46
CA ILE A 16 -5.11 7.88 -12.00
C ILE A 16 -5.47 7.82 -10.53
N ALA A 17 -6.46 7.01 -10.19
CA ALA A 17 -6.73 6.58 -8.81
C ALA A 17 -6.25 5.12 -8.68
N CYS A 18 -5.43 4.83 -7.68
CA CYS A 18 -4.84 3.52 -7.49
C CYS A 18 -4.98 3.10 -6.02
N PHE A 19 -5.43 1.87 -5.78
CA PHE A 19 -5.38 1.26 -4.46
C PHE A 19 -4.52 0.02 -4.53
N SER A 20 -3.70 -0.17 -3.51
CA SER A 20 -2.92 -1.39 -3.36
C SER A 20 -3.11 -1.96 -1.97
N TRP A 21 -2.86 -3.26 -1.87
CA TRP A 21 -2.96 -3.93 -0.59
C TRP A 21 -1.84 -4.92 -0.37
N ILE A 22 -1.64 -5.19 0.90
CA ILE A 22 -0.89 -6.33 1.42
C ILE A 22 -1.87 -7.22 2.14
N GLU A 23 -1.92 -8.51 1.80
CA GLU A 23 -2.68 -9.51 2.54
C GLU A 23 -1.74 -10.51 3.23
N VAL A 24 -1.95 -10.70 4.53
CA VAL A 24 -1.15 -11.60 5.36
C VAL A 24 -2.05 -12.57 6.14
N PRO A 25 -1.77 -13.88 6.14
CA PRO A 25 -2.42 -14.81 7.05
C PRO A 25 -2.08 -14.48 8.49
N GLU A 26 -3.09 -14.51 9.38
CA GLU A 26 -2.93 -14.22 10.81
C GLU A 26 -1.77 -15.01 11.45
N GLN A 27 -1.57 -16.26 11.04
CA GLN A 27 -0.58 -17.18 11.60
C GLN A 27 0.87 -16.72 11.40
N VAL A 28 1.14 -15.94 10.35
CA VAL A 28 2.48 -15.46 10.01
C VAL A 28 2.64 -13.95 10.22
N TRP A 29 1.61 -13.30 10.77
CA TRP A 29 1.60 -11.86 11.01
C TRP A 29 2.79 -11.40 11.84
N SER A 30 3.04 -12.05 12.98
CA SER A 30 4.13 -11.63 13.89
C SER A 30 5.53 -11.87 13.29
N PRO A 31 5.85 -13.03 12.68
CA PRO A 31 7.13 -13.23 12.01
C PRO A 31 7.40 -12.24 10.88
N VAL A 32 6.41 -11.91 10.04
CA VAL A 32 6.59 -10.94 8.95
C VAL A 32 6.83 -9.55 9.50
N LEU A 33 6.04 -9.12 10.50
CA LEU A 33 6.27 -7.84 11.15
C LEU A 33 7.65 -7.79 11.82
N GLY A 34 8.10 -8.88 12.42
CA GLY A 34 9.44 -9.00 13.01
C GLY A 34 10.55 -8.69 12.00
N ALA A 35 10.50 -9.30 10.81
CA ALA A 35 11.47 -9.03 9.74
C ALA A 35 11.48 -7.56 9.29
N TRP A 36 10.30 -6.94 9.23
CA TRP A 36 10.19 -5.50 8.96
C TRP A 36 10.81 -4.65 10.07
N LEU A 37 10.56 -4.99 11.33
CA LEU A 37 11.14 -4.30 12.48
C LEU A 37 12.67 -4.44 12.56
N ASP A 38 13.21 -5.61 12.21
CA ASP A 38 14.66 -5.81 12.10
C ASP A 38 15.28 -4.88 11.05
N TYR A 39 14.60 -4.69 9.92
CA TYR A 39 14.98 -3.69 8.92
C TYR A 39 14.90 -2.26 9.46
N ARG A 40 13.86 -1.91 10.22
CA ARG A 40 13.75 -0.58 10.87
C ARG A 40 14.88 -0.34 11.87
N ASP A 41 15.29 -1.37 12.58
CA ASP A 41 16.45 -1.36 13.47
C ASP A 41 17.76 -1.14 12.70
N ASP A 42 17.92 -1.79 11.55
CA ASP A 42 19.05 -1.60 10.65
C ASP A 42 19.15 -0.16 10.14
N LEU A 43 18.01 0.43 9.71
CA LEU A 43 17.95 1.82 9.27
C LEU A 43 18.36 2.81 10.37
N TRP A 44 17.94 2.55 11.61
CA TRP A 44 18.38 3.36 12.74
C TRP A 44 19.90 3.27 12.92
N ARG A 45 20.46 2.06 12.94
CA ARG A 45 21.90 1.83 13.17
C ARG A 45 22.78 2.44 12.08
N HIS A 46 22.42 2.27 10.80
CA HIS A 46 23.28 2.67 9.69
C HIS A 46 22.96 4.04 9.10
N HIS A 47 21.72 4.50 9.26
CA HIS A 47 21.26 5.73 8.64
C HIS A 47 20.66 6.71 9.62
N GLY A 48 20.52 6.39 10.91
CA GLY A 48 19.94 7.27 11.92
C GLY A 48 18.46 7.57 11.70
N VAL A 49 17.77 6.81 10.83
CA VAL A 49 16.34 7.02 10.55
C VAL A 49 15.55 6.56 11.77
N GLY A 50 14.77 7.46 12.36
CA GLY A 50 14.05 7.18 13.61
C GLY A 50 13.07 6.03 13.45
N LYS A 51 13.06 5.07 14.40
CA LYS A 51 12.22 3.86 14.32
C LYS A 51 10.73 4.17 14.26
N THR A 52 10.30 5.22 14.96
CA THR A 52 8.91 5.70 15.00
C THR A 52 8.60 6.75 13.93
N VAL A 53 9.59 7.13 13.11
CA VAL A 53 9.37 8.08 12.02
C VAL A 53 8.77 7.35 10.82
N GLU A 54 7.60 7.79 10.39
CA GLU A 54 6.92 7.28 9.21
C GLU A 54 7.81 7.35 7.95
N ILE A 55 7.85 6.26 7.16
CA ILE A 55 8.38 6.27 5.79
C ILE A 55 7.25 6.57 4.81
N HIS A 56 6.73 7.80 4.81
CA HIS A 56 5.72 8.23 3.83
C HIS A 56 6.33 8.29 2.41
N SER A 57 5.97 7.37 1.52
CA SER A 57 6.65 7.07 0.26
C SER A 57 6.93 8.28 -0.60
N THR A 58 5.92 9.11 -0.84
CA THR A 58 6.05 10.31 -1.67
C THR A 58 6.99 11.34 -1.04
N SER A 59 6.98 11.48 0.28
CA SER A 59 7.81 12.46 0.97
C SER A 59 9.25 11.97 1.10
N PHE A 60 9.41 10.70 1.48
CA PHE A 60 10.68 10.07 1.70
C PHE A 60 11.52 10.00 0.41
N THR A 61 10.97 9.43 -0.66
CA THR A 61 11.69 9.20 -1.94
C THR A 61 12.03 10.48 -2.70
N ASN A 62 11.26 11.56 -2.48
CA ASN A 62 11.52 12.87 -3.07
C ASN A 62 12.43 13.76 -2.20
N GLY A 63 12.88 13.28 -1.04
CA GLY A 63 13.82 13.99 -0.17
C GLY A 63 13.18 15.05 0.72
N ARG A 64 11.89 14.97 1.01
CA ARG A 64 11.19 15.91 1.91
C ARG A 64 11.30 15.46 3.37
N GLY A 65 11.24 16.41 4.31
CA GLY A 65 11.36 16.13 5.74
C GLY A 65 12.77 15.73 6.18
N ARG A 66 12.93 15.45 7.48
CA ARG A 66 14.21 15.11 8.13
C ARG A 66 14.06 13.80 8.91
N PRO A 67 13.92 12.66 8.23
CA PRO A 67 13.60 11.40 8.90
C PRO A 67 14.76 10.82 9.72
N SER A 68 15.97 11.37 9.57
CA SER A 68 17.18 10.89 10.21
C SER A 68 17.87 11.97 11.06
N CYS A 69 18.59 11.55 12.11
CA CYS A 69 19.54 12.40 12.82
C CYS A 69 20.85 12.66 12.04
N ASN A 70 21.08 11.98 10.92
CA ASN A 70 22.19 12.16 10.01
C ASN A 70 21.82 13.12 8.87
N ASP A 71 22.43 14.30 8.86
CA ASP A 71 22.17 15.33 7.84
C ASP A 71 22.62 14.97 6.44
N GLN A 72 23.70 14.19 6.30
CA GLN A 72 24.15 13.71 4.99
C GLN A 72 23.11 12.76 4.38
N PHE A 73 22.48 11.92 5.20
CA PHE A 73 21.37 11.08 4.76
C PHE A 73 20.16 11.94 4.37
N ASN A 74 19.80 12.92 5.20
CA ASN A 74 18.67 13.81 4.92
C ASN A 74 18.84 14.57 3.59
N ALA A 75 20.06 14.97 3.24
CA ALA A 75 20.36 15.66 1.98
C ALA A 75 20.37 14.75 0.74
N SER A 76 20.44 13.43 0.91
CA SER A 76 20.66 12.48 -0.20
C SER A 76 19.38 11.76 -0.64
N LYS A 77 18.76 12.24 -1.74
CA LYS A 77 17.64 11.53 -2.39
C LYS A 77 18.01 10.11 -2.81
N ALA A 78 19.24 9.91 -3.27
CA ALA A 78 19.73 8.59 -3.68
C ALA A 78 19.82 7.62 -2.50
N ALA A 79 20.31 8.06 -1.34
CA ALA A 79 20.35 7.22 -0.15
C ALA A 79 18.94 6.85 0.33
N ARG A 80 18.00 7.80 0.32
CA ARG A 80 16.60 7.53 0.67
C ARG A 80 15.94 6.55 -0.28
N ARG A 81 16.17 6.66 -1.59
CA ARG A 81 15.63 5.71 -2.58
C ARG A 81 16.17 4.30 -2.37
N ARG A 82 17.48 4.15 -2.08
CA ARG A 82 18.07 2.84 -1.76
C ARG A 82 17.48 2.22 -0.50
N VAL A 83 17.28 3.02 0.55
CA VAL A 83 16.58 2.58 1.76
C VAL A 83 15.16 2.14 1.43
N PHE A 84 14.41 2.96 0.70
CA PHE A 84 13.06 2.61 0.27
C PHE A 84 13.01 1.29 -0.50
N GLU A 85 13.89 1.13 -1.47
CA GLU A 85 14.07 -0.09 -2.26
C GLU A 85 14.39 -1.30 -1.38
N ARG A 86 15.28 -1.15 -0.39
CA ARG A 86 15.58 -2.21 0.57
C ARG A 86 14.35 -2.63 1.37
N GLY A 87 13.48 -1.69 1.75
CA GLY A 87 12.22 -2.02 2.41
C GLY A 87 11.28 -2.83 1.50
N LEU A 88 11.20 -2.50 0.20
CA LEU A 88 10.46 -3.32 -0.77
C LEU A 88 11.04 -4.72 -0.89
N GLU A 89 12.37 -4.87 -0.89
CA GLU A 89 13.04 -6.18 -0.92
C GLU A 89 12.73 -7.03 0.32
N VAL A 90 12.69 -6.42 1.51
CA VAL A 90 12.31 -7.10 2.76
C VAL A 90 10.91 -7.68 2.61
N LEU A 91 9.98 -6.91 2.07
CA LEU A 91 8.60 -7.36 1.84
C LEU A 91 8.52 -8.42 0.73
N ALA A 92 9.20 -8.23 -0.40
CA ALA A 92 9.19 -9.14 -1.54
C ALA A 92 9.87 -10.50 -1.23
N ALA A 93 10.70 -10.55 -0.18
CA ALA A 93 11.32 -11.78 0.29
C ALA A 93 10.40 -12.64 1.17
N ARG A 94 9.13 -12.25 1.36
CA ARG A 94 8.13 -12.94 2.21
C ARG A 94 7.03 -13.55 1.35
N PRO A 95 7.19 -14.80 0.85
CA PRO A 95 6.19 -15.43 -0.02
C PRO A 95 4.83 -15.65 0.65
N GLU A 96 4.77 -15.60 1.98
CA GLU A 96 3.54 -15.70 2.75
C GLU A 96 2.68 -14.43 2.69
N VAL A 97 3.32 -13.31 2.33
CA VAL A 97 2.66 -12.04 2.08
C VAL A 97 2.25 -12.00 0.61
N GLN A 98 0.98 -11.74 0.36
CA GLN A 98 0.52 -11.49 -1.00
C GLN A 98 0.20 -10.01 -1.18
N VAL A 99 0.32 -9.53 -2.41
CA VAL A 99 0.01 -8.14 -2.75
C VAL A 99 -0.94 -8.08 -3.93
N GLY A 100 -1.55 -6.93 -4.13
CA GLY A 100 -2.19 -6.61 -5.39
C GLY A 100 -2.47 -5.13 -5.49
N SER A 101 -2.82 -4.70 -6.70
CA SER A 101 -3.16 -3.31 -6.98
C SER A 101 -4.23 -3.23 -8.03
N VAL A 102 -5.21 -2.36 -7.81
CA VAL A 102 -6.19 -1.97 -8.81
C VAL A 102 -6.08 -0.48 -9.09
N TYR A 103 -6.43 -0.07 -10.31
CA TYR A 103 -6.45 1.33 -10.67
C TYR A 103 -7.57 1.66 -11.65
N GLY A 104 -7.96 2.92 -11.64
CA GLY A 104 -8.89 3.53 -12.59
C GLY A 104 -8.27 4.76 -13.23
N ARG A 105 -8.92 5.24 -14.30
CA ARG A 105 -8.47 6.43 -15.04
C ARG A 105 -9.66 7.32 -15.35
N THR A 106 -9.53 8.59 -15.03
CA THR A 106 -10.49 9.62 -15.41
C THR A 106 -9.80 10.83 -16.02
N LYS A 107 -10.48 11.49 -16.96
CA LYS A 107 -10.09 12.81 -17.46
C LYS A 107 -10.75 13.94 -16.68
N GLY A 108 -11.78 13.60 -15.88
CA GLY A 108 -12.52 14.53 -15.05
C GLY A 108 -11.69 15.00 -13.86
N ARG A 109 -12.10 16.13 -13.28
CA ARG A 109 -11.41 16.79 -12.16
C ARG A 109 -12.36 16.95 -10.98
N ARG A 110 -11.80 17.18 -9.79
CA ARG A 110 -12.55 17.39 -8.54
C ARG A 110 -13.51 16.22 -8.23
N GLY A 111 -14.81 16.43 -8.43
CA GLY A 111 -15.86 15.45 -8.17
C GLY A 111 -15.64 14.18 -8.97
N ASP A 112 -15.38 14.30 -10.27
CA ASP A 112 -15.17 13.14 -11.15
C ASP A 112 -13.98 12.27 -10.70
N TYR A 113 -12.90 12.89 -10.17
CA TYR A 113 -11.75 12.15 -9.64
C TYR A 113 -12.09 11.47 -8.32
N ARG A 114 -12.87 12.12 -7.46
CA ARG A 114 -13.37 11.52 -6.23
C ARG A 114 -14.26 10.32 -6.52
N ASP A 115 -15.18 10.46 -7.47
CA ASP A 115 -16.11 9.41 -7.87
C ASP A 115 -15.35 8.22 -8.49
N GLU A 116 -14.36 8.49 -9.35
CA GLU A 116 -13.49 7.44 -9.90
C GLU A 116 -12.70 6.72 -8.80
N ARG A 117 -12.13 7.46 -7.84
CA ARG A 117 -11.44 6.85 -6.70
C ARG A 117 -12.37 5.95 -5.89
N MET A 118 -13.60 6.39 -5.63
CA MET A 118 -14.59 5.57 -4.91
C MET A 118 -15.03 4.34 -5.71
N ARG A 119 -15.19 4.47 -7.02
CA ARG A 119 -15.49 3.34 -7.91
C ARG A 119 -14.37 2.30 -7.87
N VAL A 120 -13.10 2.72 -7.98
CA VAL A 120 -11.95 1.81 -7.91
C VAL A 120 -11.88 1.10 -6.55
N TYR A 121 -12.15 1.81 -5.45
CA TYR A 121 -12.22 1.18 -4.13
C TYR A 121 -13.36 0.15 -4.03
N GLN A 122 -14.53 0.44 -4.60
CA GLN A 122 -15.64 -0.52 -4.62
C GLN A 122 -15.27 -1.80 -5.37
N GLU A 123 -14.59 -1.68 -6.52
CA GLU A 123 -14.09 -2.83 -7.28
C GLU A 123 -13.01 -3.61 -6.51
N LEU A 124 -12.12 -2.92 -5.79
CA LEU A 124 -11.17 -3.57 -4.87
C LEU A 124 -11.89 -4.43 -3.83
N VAL A 125 -12.91 -3.89 -3.16
CA VAL A 125 -13.63 -4.60 -2.10
C VAL A 125 -14.35 -5.83 -2.66
N LEU A 126 -14.98 -5.72 -3.84
CA LEU A 126 -15.60 -6.85 -4.54
C LEU A 126 -14.58 -7.93 -4.90
N LEU A 127 -13.43 -7.53 -5.44
CA LEU A 127 -12.33 -8.44 -5.77
C LEU A 127 -11.81 -9.17 -4.52
N LEU A 128 -11.56 -8.46 -3.42
CA LEU A 128 -11.11 -9.07 -2.17
C LEU A 128 -12.14 -10.07 -1.63
N ASP A 129 -13.43 -9.72 -1.65
CA ASP A 129 -14.52 -10.59 -1.22
C ASP A 129 -14.58 -11.89 -2.04
N GLU A 130 -14.53 -11.77 -3.37
CA GLU A 130 -14.54 -12.92 -4.26
C GLU A 130 -13.31 -13.82 -4.06
N ARG A 131 -12.13 -13.23 -3.89
CA ARG A 131 -10.89 -13.97 -3.62
C ARG A 131 -10.96 -14.73 -2.29
N MET A 132 -11.46 -14.10 -1.24
CA MET A 132 -11.62 -14.74 0.06
C MET A 132 -12.65 -15.87 0.00
N ARG A 133 -13.76 -15.65 -0.71
CA ARG A 133 -14.78 -16.66 -0.99
C ARG A 133 -14.21 -17.88 -1.72
N PHE A 134 -13.44 -17.66 -2.79
CA PHE A 134 -12.81 -18.74 -3.54
C PHE A 134 -11.86 -19.58 -2.68
N ARG A 135 -11.15 -18.93 -1.74
CA ARG A 135 -10.22 -19.59 -0.81
C ARG A 135 -10.91 -20.22 0.40
N GLY A 136 -12.21 -19.99 0.60
CA GLY A 136 -12.91 -20.39 1.83
C GLY A 136 -12.39 -19.70 3.09
N GLU A 137 -11.76 -18.53 2.92
CA GLU A 137 -11.17 -17.74 4.01
C GLU A 137 -11.97 -16.47 4.28
N ARG A 138 -11.66 -15.78 5.36
CA ARG A 138 -12.25 -14.48 5.70
C ARG A 138 -11.17 -13.43 5.86
N ALA A 139 -11.51 -12.17 5.59
CA ALA A 139 -10.59 -11.04 5.70
C ALA A 139 -11.17 -9.90 6.55
N LEU A 140 -10.30 -9.26 7.35
CA LEU A 140 -10.52 -7.91 7.85
C LEU A 140 -9.65 -6.94 7.06
N VAL A 141 -10.22 -5.79 6.72
CA VAL A 141 -9.52 -4.71 6.02
C VAL A 141 -9.13 -3.63 7.01
N VAL A 142 -7.85 -3.26 7.00
CA VAL A 142 -7.29 -2.11 7.68
C VAL A 142 -6.85 -1.13 6.60
N MET A 143 -7.20 0.14 6.74
CA MET A 143 -6.96 1.15 5.70
C MET A 143 -6.35 2.41 6.31
N ASP A 144 -5.46 3.07 5.56
CA ASP A 144 -4.99 4.40 5.96
C ASP A 144 -6.12 5.43 5.91
N GLY A 145 -6.17 6.28 6.93
CA GLY A 145 -7.15 7.36 7.06
C GLY A 145 -7.74 7.50 8.46
N ASP A 146 -8.78 8.32 8.56
CA ASP A 146 -9.45 8.70 9.81
C ASP A 146 -10.93 8.28 9.87
N GLY A 147 -11.43 7.62 8.81
CA GLY A 147 -12.81 7.17 8.70
C GLY A 147 -13.85 8.28 8.45
N THR A 148 -13.42 9.50 8.13
CA THR A 148 -14.33 10.60 7.81
C THR A 148 -15.01 10.44 6.45
N ASP A 149 -14.35 9.78 5.50
CA ASP A 149 -14.95 9.40 4.21
C ASP A 149 -15.82 8.14 4.37
N THR A 150 -17.12 8.34 4.45
CA THR A 150 -18.10 7.27 4.64
C THR A 150 -18.23 6.36 3.42
N GLY A 151 -17.69 6.76 2.26
CA GLY A 151 -17.75 5.97 1.04
C GLY A 151 -17.11 4.59 1.18
N TYR A 152 -16.04 4.48 1.98
CA TYR A 152 -15.36 3.21 2.22
C TYR A 152 -16.24 2.21 2.98
N ALA A 153 -16.94 2.66 4.02
CA ALA A 153 -17.90 1.83 4.75
C ALA A 153 -19.10 1.45 3.86
N VAL A 154 -19.57 2.37 3.00
CA VAL A 154 -20.65 2.09 2.04
C VAL A 154 -20.25 0.96 1.08
N ALA A 155 -19.03 0.96 0.54
CA ALA A 155 -18.55 -0.11 -0.34
C ALA A 155 -18.53 -1.48 0.35
N HIS A 156 -18.07 -1.55 1.61
CA HIS A 156 -18.11 -2.79 2.40
C HIS A 156 -19.54 -3.28 2.66
N ARG A 157 -20.46 -2.37 3.00
CA ARG A 157 -21.86 -2.69 3.30
C ARG A 157 -22.67 -3.07 2.05
N ALA A 158 -22.20 -2.70 0.86
CA ALA A 158 -22.79 -3.12 -0.40
C ALA A 158 -22.56 -4.61 -0.72
N LEU A 159 -21.60 -5.27 -0.06
CA LEU A 159 -21.39 -6.71 -0.19
C LEU A 159 -22.61 -7.50 0.31
N ARG A 160 -22.89 -8.63 -0.35
CA ARG A 160 -24.02 -9.51 0.01
C ARG A 160 -23.81 -10.11 1.40
N ARG A 161 -24.60 -9.66 2.39
CA ARG A 161 -24.47 -10.07 3.80
C ARG A 161 -24.44 -11.59 4.02
N SER A 162 -25.18 -12.38 3.25
CA SER A 162 -25.24 -13.83 3.41
C SER A 162 -24.04 -14.59 2.83
N THR A 163 -23.23 -13.95 1.99
CA THR A 163 -22.14 -14.61 1.26
C THR A 163 -20.83 -13.85 1.29
N ARG A 164 -20.73 -12.74 2.03
CA ARG A 164 -19.51 -11.94 2.13
C ARG A 164 -18.47 -12.64 3.00
N HIS A 165 -17.22 -12.55 2.57
CA HIS A 165 -16.02 -13.08 3.22
C HIS A 165 -15.06 -11.96 3.67
N VAL A 166 -15.17 -10.74 3.13
CA VAL A 166 -14.64 -9.56 3.80
C VAL A 166 -15.60 -9.23 4.95
N GLU A 167 -15.11 -9.15 6.17
CA GLU A 167 -15.91 -8.89 7.38
C GLU A 167 -15.82 -7.42 7.79
N GLU A 168 -16.91 -6.91 8.38
CA GLU A 168 -17.04 -5.55 8.92
C GLU A 168 -16.78 -4.40 7.91
N ASP A 169 -16.94 -3.17 8.40
CA ASP A 169 -16.42 -1.96 7.75
C ASP A 169 -14.88 -1.92 7.90
N PRO A 170 -14.15 -1.16 7.07
CA PRO A 170 -12.70 -1.07 7.19
C PRO A 170 -12.29 -0.42 8.52
N LEU A 171 -11.23 -0.96 9.13
CA LEU A 171 -10.61 -0.39 10.32
C LEU A 171 -9.63 0.70 9.89
N PHE A 172 -9.86 1.94 10.31
CA PHE A 172 -8.98 3.05 9.99
C PHE A 172 -7.85 3.18 11.01
N GLN A 173 -6.63 3.31 10.50
CA GLN A 173 -5.44 3.64 11.28
C GLN A 173 -4.59 4.61 10.47
N HIS A 174 -3.80 5.44 11.15
CA HIS A 174 -2.80 6.25 10.47
C HIS A 174 -1.53 5.43 10.23
N SER A 175 -0.95 5.58 9.04
CA SER A 175 0.30 4.97 8.62
C SER A 175 1.48 5.31 9.57
N ASP A 176 1.51 6.49 10.18
CA ASP A 176 2.52 6.89 11.18
C ASP A 176 2.55 5.97 12.42
N ARG A 177 1.45 5.28 12.70
CA ARG A 177 1.27 4.35 13.83
C ARG A 177 1.21 2.89 13.43
N SER A 178 1.18 2.57 12.13
CA SER A 178 1.04 1.20 11.64
C SER A 178 2.12 0.87 10.62
N HIS A 179 3.07 0.02 11.02
CA HIS A 179 4.09 -0.49 10.10
C HIS A 179 3.51 -1.25 8.91
N TRP A 180 2.36 -1.90 9.09
CA TRP A 180 1.67 -2.57 7.99
C TRP A 180 1.10 -1.61 6.96
N LEU A 181 0.51 -0.50 7.40
CA LEU A 181 0.07 0.54 6.48
C LEU A 181 1.26 1.26 5.83
N GLN A 182 2.39 1.43 6.51
CA GLN A 182 3.62 1.91 5.85
C GLN A 182 4.10 0.95 4.75
N MET A 183 4.05 -0.36 4.99
CA MET A 183 4.36 -1.33 3.94
C MET A 183 3.35 -1.25 2.79
N ALA A 184 2.06 -1.06 3.09
CA ALA A 184 1.00 -0.92 2.08
C ALA A 184 1.17 0.37 1.25
N ASP A 185 1.52 1.50 1.86
CA ASP A 185 1.90 2.76 1.19
C ASP A 185 3.06 2.52 0.21
N MET A 186 4.08 1.77 0.63
CA MET A 186 5.22 1.46 -0.24
C MET A 186 4.80 0.67 -1.48
N VAL A 187 3.91 -0.32 -1.31
CA VAL A 187 3.33 -1.06 -2.42
C VAL A 187 2.48 -0.14 -3.30
N ALA A 188 1.60 0.66 -2.71
CA ALA A 188 0.73 1.61 -3.43
C ALA A 188 1.50 2.62 -4.25
N TYR A 189 2.54 3.21 -3.67
CA TYR A 189 3.43 4.12 -4.36
C TYR A 189 4.13 3.45 -5.54
N SER A 190 4.68 2.25 -5.34
CA SER A 190 5.36 1.50 -6.39
C SER A 190 4.44 1.11 -7.54
N ALA A 191 3.22 0.64 -7.23
CA ALA A 191 2.20 0.30 -8.22
C ALA A 191 1.82 1.52 -9.06
N TYR A 192 1.60 2.66 -8.40
CA TYR A 192 1.29 3.91 -9.08
C TYR A 192 2.46 4.39 -9.96
N GLN A 193 3.72 4.25 -9.53
CA GLN A 193 4.86 4.61 -10.39
C GLN A 193 4.93 3.74 -11.65
N GLU A 194 4.61 2.45 -11.56
CA GLU A 194 4.51 1.56 -12.72
C GLU A 194 3.38 2.01 -13.67
N VAL A 195 2.17 2.24 -13.15
CA VAL A 195 1.00 2.65 -13.96
C VAL A 195 1.17 4.02 -14.59
N LEU A 196 1.82 4.95 -13.86
CA LEU A 196 2.08 6.31 -14.33
C LEU A 196 3.13 6.32 -15.45
N GLY A 197 4.19 5.51 -15.33
CA GLY A 197 5.25 5.38 -16.33
C GLY A 197 5.98 6.69 -16.66
N HIS A 198 5.98 7.67 -15.75
CA HIS A 198 6.52 9.00 -16.03
C HIS A 198 8.05 8.98 -16.09
N PRO A 199 8.71 9.52 -17.14
CA PRO A 199 10.16 9.40 -17.32
C PRO A 199 11.02 9.90 -16.14
N SER A 200 10.60 10.96 -15.44
CA SER A 200 11.32 11.47 -14.25
C SER A 200 11.29 10.52 -13.05
N LYS A 201 10.48 9.47 -13.12
CA LYS A 201 10.28 8.43 -12.11
C LYS A 201 10.80 7.06 -12.56
N ALA A 202 11.60 7.01 -13.62
CA ALA A 202 12.19 5.77 -14.13
C ALA A 202 12.91 4.94 -13.06
N PHE A 203 13.52 5.58 -12.05
CA PHE A 203 14.16 4.90 -10.92
C PHE A 203 13.23 4.00 -10.10
N ALA A 204 11.90 4.19 -10.20
CA ALA A 204 10.89 3.47 -9.45
C ALA A 204 10.07 2.49 -10.30
N HIS A 205 10.30 2.42 -11.62
CA HIS A 205 9.49 1.57 -12.50
C HIS A 205 9.66 0.07 -12.18
N ASP A 206 10.84 -0.34 -11.72
CA ASP A 206 11.13 -1.74 -11.38
C ASP A 206 10.78 -2.10 -9.93
N TRP A 207 10.15 -1.19 -9.18
CA TRP A 207 9.82 -1.42 -7.77
C TRP A 207 8.66 -2.39 -7.59
N TYR A 208 7.53 -2.15 -8.25
CA TYR A 208 6.36 -3.02 -8.15
C TYR A 208 6.54 -4.38 -8.85
N PRO A 209 7.22 -4.48 -10.01
CA PRO A 209 7.50 -5.77 -10.65
C PRO A 209 8.23 -6.79 -9.76
N ARG A 210 8.90 -6.37 -8.68
CA ARG A 210 9.53 -7.28 -7.70
C ARG A 210 8.52 -8.14 -6.96
N PHE A 211 7.28 -7.66 -6.85
CA PHE A 211 6.23 -8.39 -6.18
C PHE A 211 5.53 -9.41 -7.08
N ARG A 212 5.88 -9.54 -8.38
CA ARG A 212 5.22 -10.49 -9.29
C ARG A 212 5.05 -11.92 -8.75
N PRO A 213 6.01 -12.52 -8.01
CA PRO A 213 5.81 -13.85 -7.43
C PRO A 213 4.69 -13.94 -6.38
N GLN A 214 4.37 -12.81 -5.73
CA GLN A 214 3.37 -12.70 -4.67
C GLN A 214 2.15 -11.84 -5.05
N ASP A 215 2.18 -11.23 -6.23
CA ASP A 215 1.14 -10.40 -6.79
C ASP A 215 0.02 -11.28 -7.32
N VAL A 216 -1.14 -11.15 -6.70
CA VAL A 216 -2.27 -12.04 -6.93
C VAL A 216 -3.04 -11.73 -8.21
N LEU A 217 -2.72 -10.61 -8.85
CA LEU A 217 -3.23 -10.20 -10.16
C LEU A 217 -2.14 -10.23 -11.24
N GLY A 218 -0.86 -10.44 -10.85
CA GLY A 218 0.28 -10.45 -11.76
C GLY A 218 0.64 -9.07 -12.34
N GLY A 219 0.06 -8.00 -11.81
CA GLY A 219 0.18 -6.63 -12.32
C GLY A 219 -0.81 -5.69 -11.64
N PRO A 220 -0.55 -4.36 -11.64
CA PRO A 220 -1.62 -3.41 -11.38
C PRO A 220 -2.75 -3.62 -12.40
N TRP A 221 -3.95 -3.90 -11.92
CA TRP A 221 -5.10 -4.26 -12.76
C TRP A 221 -6.04 -3.07 -12.94
N GLN A 222 -6.41 -2.79 -14.19
CA GLN A 222 -7.38 -1.74 -14.47
C GLN A 222 -8.79 -2.24 -14.27
N VAL A 223 -9.55 -1.54 -13.43
CA VAL A 223 -10.98 -1.79 -13.17
C VAL A 223 -11.85 -0.70 -13.79
#